data_AF-A0A7S4P0Q1-F1
#
_entry.id   AF-A0A7S4P0Q1-F1
#
_cell.length_a   1.000
_cell.length_b   1.000
_cell.length_c   1.000
_cell.angle_alpha   90.00
_cell.angle_beta   90.00
_cell.angle_gamma   90.00
#
_symmetry.space_group_name_H-M   'P 1'
#
loop_
_entity.id
_entity.type
_entity.pdbx_description
1 polymer ?
#
loop_
_entity_poly.entity_id
_entity_poly.type
_entity_poly.pdbx_seq_one_letter_code
_entity_poly.pdbx_strand_id
1 'polypeptide(L)'
;EVSYIHLSIDRGILGIWGAAAPEPILEVLNEAAMDVVLQLYPNYEDIHSEIFVRIIELPITDKLRDIRQVHLNVLVKVGGVITRRTAIYPQLKLVMFECGKCGLVFGPFYQQNAASDVKPGSCPECQSRGPLSVNQERTVYRNYQKMTLQETPGTVPAGRLPRYKDVILVGDLIDCARPGEQVEVTGVYKNNFDSSLNTKNGFPVFATIIEANHVSKKDDIYSPFRLTEDDETKIRELSKDPQIV
;
A
#
# COMPACT_ATOMS: atom_id res chain seq x y z
N GLU A 1 8.33 -1.98 10.74
CA GLU A 1 7.48 -0.77 10.85
C GLU A 1 8.35 0.41 11.27
N VAL A 2 8.02 1.64 10.86
CA VAL A 2 8.78 2.84 11.20
C VAL A 2 7.84 3.95 11.67
N SER A 3 8.09 4.50 12.86
CA SER A 3 7.32 5.61 13.41
C SER A 3 7.64 6.92 12.67
N TYR A 4 6.60 7.58 12.19
CA TYR A 4 6.71 8.91 11.60
C TYR A 4 7.22 9.94 12.61
N ILE A 5 6.85 9.79 13.89
CA ILE A 5 7.27 10.71 14.96
C ILE A 5 8.79 10.62 15.15
N HIS A 6 9.34 9.40 15.20
CA HIS A 6 10.78 9.20 15.34
C HIS A 6 11.55 9.75 14.13
N LEU A 7 11.07 9.49 12.91
CA LEU A 7 11.65 10.06 11.69
C LEU A 7 11.64 11.60 11.73
N SER A 8 10.53 12.19 12.17
CA SER A 8 10.38 13.64 12.24
C SER A 8 11.28 14.30 13.29
N ILE A 9 11.54 13.62 14.41
CA ILE A 9 12.39 14.13 15.49
C ILE A 9 13.87 14.06 15.09
N ASP A 10 14.33 12.93 14.56
CA ASP A 10 15.75 12.75 14.22
C ASP A 10 16.12 13.53 12.93
N ARG A 11 15.27 13.40 11.90
CA ARG A 11 15.48 14.00 10.57
C ARG A 11 14.18 14.59 10.04
N GLY A 12 13.80 15.77 10.52
CA GLY A 12 12.57 16.46 10.11
C GLY A 12 12.36 16.58 8.59
N ILE A 13 13.44 16.66 7.79
CA ILE A 13 13.36 16.70 6.32
C ILE A 13 12.76 15.40 5.76
N LEU A 14 13.14 14.23 6.30
CA LEU A 14 12.59 12.94 5.87
C LEU A 14 11.12 12.82 6.24
N GLY A 15 10.70 13.37 7.38
CA GLY A 15 9.28 13.47 7.74
C GLY A 15 8.50 14.31 6.72
N ILE A 16 8.99 15.51 6.40
CA ILE A 16 8.34 16.41 5.44
C ILE A 16 8.24 15.78 4.05
N TRP A 17 9.34 15.22 3.53
CA TRP A 17 9.34 14.58 2.22
C TRP A 17 8.53 13.28 2.21
N GLY A 18 8.59 12.49 3.28
CA GLY A 18 7.78 11.28 3.42
C GLY A 18 6.29 11.56 3.43
N ALA A 19 5.86 12.72 3.96
CA ALA A 19 4.47 13.15 3.88
C ALA A 19 4.11 13.70 2.50
N ALA A 20 4.93 14.60 1.94
CA ALA A 20 4.63 15.35 0.71
C ALA A 20 4.83 14.55 -0.59
N ALA A 21 5.82 13.66 -0.62
CA ALA A 21 6.20 12.83 -1.76
C ALA A 21 6.55 11.40 -1.28
N PRO A 22 5.57 10.64 -0.77
CA PRO A 22 5.80 9.33 -0.18
C PRO A 22 6.35 8.29 -1.15
N GLU A 23 5.97 8.30 -2.43
CA GLU A 23 6.40 7.26 -3.39
C GLU A 23 7.92 7.11 -3.49
N PRO A 24 8.69 8.14 -3.91
CA PRO A 24 10.14 8.01 -4.01
C PRO A 24 10.79 7.79 -2.64
N ILE A 25 10.22 8.35 -1.57
CA ILE A 25 10.78 8.20 -0.22
C ILE A 25 10.59 6.77 0.29
N LEU A 26 9.44 6.15 0.06
CA LEU A 26 9.19 4.76 0.42
C LEU A 26 10.09 3.81 -0.37
N GLU A 27 10.34 4.07 -1.66
CA GLU A 27 11.28 3.28 -2.45
C GLU A 27 12.69 3.30 -1.85
N VAL A 28 13.20 4.48 -1.52
CA VAL A 28 14.53 4.63 -0.89
C VAL A 28 14.56 4.03 0.52
N LEU A 29 13.48 4.16 1.29
CA LEU A 29 13.37 3.55 2.63
C LEU A 29 13.35 2.02 2.54
N ASN A 30 12.72 1.44 1.52
CA ASN A 30 12.69 0.00 1.29
C ASN A 30 14.09 -0.53 0.97
N GLU A 31 14.84 0.16 0.11
CA GLU A 31 16.22 -0.17 -0.24
C GLU A 31 17.13 -0.09 1.00
N ALA A 32 17.07 1.03 1.73
CA ALA A 32 17.85 1.20 2.96
C ALA A 32 17.51 0.17 4.04
N ALA A 33 16.23 -0.23 4.16
CA ALA A 33 15.82 -1.28 5.08
C ALA A 33 16.37 -2.65 4.66
N MET A 34 16.39 -2.96 3.36
CA MET A 34 16.98 -4.18 2.83
C MET A 34 18.48 -4.24 3.13
N ASP A 35 19.23 -3.17 2.88
CA ASP A 35 20.67 -3.10 3.15
C ASP A 35 21.01 -3.39 4.61
N VAL A 36 20.26 -2.79 5.54
CA VAL A 36 20.45 -3.01 6.98
C VAL A 36 20.12 -4.46 7.36
N VAL A 37 19.06 -5.03 6.79
CA VAL A 37 18.70 -6.43 7.04
C VAL A 37 19.77 -7.38 6.52
N LEU A 38 20.36 -7.12 5.35
CA LEU A 38 21.43 -7.96 4.80
C LEU A 38 22.74 -7.88 5.59
N GLN A 39 23.03 -6.73 6.21
CA GLN A 39 24.16 -6.61 7.13
C GLN A 39 24.00 -7.49 8.38
N LEU A 40 22.77 -7.63 8.87
CA LEU A 40 22.45 -8.47 10.04
C LEU A 40 22.26 -9.95 9.66
N TYR A 41 21.66 -10.19 8.50
CA TYR A 41 21.26 -11.51 8.00
C TYR A 41 21.65 -11.66 6.51
N PRO A 42 22.88 -12.09 6.22
CA PRO A 42 23.38 -12.16 4.84
C PRO A 42 22.57 -13.06 3.89
N ASN A 43 21.90 -14.09 4.43
CA ASN A 43 21.13 -15.05 3.63
C ASN A 43 19.64 -14.69 3.52
N TYR A 44 19.24 -13.45 3.87
CA TYR A 44 17.84 -13.05 3.85
C TYR A 44 17.27 -12.94 2.41
N GLU A 45 18.13 -12.68 1.41
CA GLU A 45 17.76 -12.62 -0.01
C GLU A 45 17.06 -13.90 -0.51
N ASP A 46 17.42 -15.06 0.04
CA ASP A 46 16.83 -16.35 -0.35
C ASP A 46 15.36 -16.49 0.11
N ILE A 47 14.95 -15.71 1.13
CA ILE A 47 13.62 -15.75 1.71
C ILE A 47 12.72 -14.72 1.03
N HIS A 48 13.16 -13.47 1.02
CA HIS A 48 12.42 -12.35 0.44
C HIS A 48 13.35 -11.44 -0.35
N SER A 49 13.01 -11.20 -1.60
CA SER A 49 13.78 -10.31 -2.49
C SER A 49 13.59 -8.83 -2.18
N GLU A 50 12.53 -8.47 -1.46
CA GLU A 50 12.16 -7.08 -1.17
C GLU A 50 11.54 -6.94 0.22
N ILE A 51 11.79 -5.79 0.84
CA ILE A 51 11.22 -5.40 2.14
C ILE A 51 10.41 -4.13 1.94
N PHE A 52 9.23 -4.07 2.58
CA PHE A 52 8.35 -2.90 2.54
C PHE A 52 8.29 -2.21 3.89
N VAL A 53 8.65 -0.94 3.93
CA VAL A 53 8.61 -0.10 5.13
C VAL A 53 7.20 0.43 5.36
N ARG A 54 6.61 -0.02 6.47
CA ARG A 54 5.28 0.39 6.94
C ARG A 54 5.40 1.61 7.84
N ILE A 55 4.87 2.76 7.41
CA ILE A 55 4.87 4.00 8.20
C ILE A 55 3.71 3.97 9.19
N ILE A 56 4.02 4.11 10.48
CA ILE A 56 3.06 4.17 11.58
C ILE A 56 3.04 5.56 12.23
N GLU A 57 2.01 5.83 13.03
CA GLU A 57 1.91 7.05 13.86
C GLU A 57 1.94 8.38 13.10
N LEU A 58 1.28 8.43 11.93
CA LEU A 58 1.06 9.73 11.28
C LEU A 58 0.18 10.61 12.21
N PRO A 59 0.63 11.83 12.56
CA PRO A 59 -0.02 12.66 13.58
C PRO A 59 -1.36 13.23 13.09
N ILE A 60 -1.48 13.46 11.78
CA ILE A 60 -2.69 14.00 11.16
C ILE A 60 -3.57 12.84 10.72
N THR A 61 -4.86 12.91 11.04
CA THR A 61 -5.87 11.94 10.60
C THR A 61 -6.99 12.67 9.88
N ASP A 62 -7.16 12.36 8.61
CA ASP A 62 -8.15 12.97 7.73
C ASP A 62 -9.45 12.16 7.71
N LYS A 63 -10.58 12.86 7.61
CA LYS A 63 -11.88 12.22 7.36
C LYS A 63 -12.00 11.91 5.87
N LEU A 64 -12.62 10.77 5.52
CA LEU A 64 -12.83 10.40 4.11
C LEU A 64 -13.55 11.50 3.30
N ARG A 65 -14.47 12.23 3.93
CA ARG A 65 -15.20 13.33 3.30
C ARG A 65 -14.36 14.58 3.07
N ASP A 66 -13.26 14.76 3.78
CA ASP A 66 -12.44 15.97 3.70
C ASP A 66 -11.29 15.85 2.68
N ILE A 67 -11.04 14.64 2.16
CA ILE A 67 -10.07 14.41 1.08
C ILE A 67 -10.46 15.20 -0.18
N ARG A 68 -9.52 16.02 -0.66
CA ARG A 68 -9.62 16.90 -1.84
C ARG A 68 -8.40 16.73 -2.74
N GLN A 69 -8.41 17.42 -3.89
CA GLN A 69 -7.29 17.46 -4.84
C GLN A 69 -5.92 17.81 -4.22
N VAL A 70 -5.89 18.59 -3.13
CA VAL A 70 -4.65 18.96 -2.42
C VAL A 70 -3.93 17.75 -1.82
N HIS A 71 -4.65 16.65 -1.59
CA HIS A 71 -4.09 15.43 -1.03
C HIS A 71 -3.57 14.46 -2.12
N LEU A 72 -3.64 14.83 -3.40
CA LEU A 72 -3.17 13.97 -4.48
C LEU A 72 -1.67 13.73 -4.36
N ASN A 73 -1.27 12.47 -4.44
CA ASN A 73 0.10 11.96 -4.34
C ASN A 73 0.78 12.26 -2.99
N VAL A 74 0.00 12.58 -1.95
CA VAL A 74 0.47 12.84 -0.59
C VAL A 74 0.09 11.66 0.31
N LEU A 75 0.87 11.46 1.38
CA LEU A 75 0.58 10.45 2.40
C LEU A 75 -0.59 10.91 3.27
N VAL A 76 -1.66 10.12 3.31
CA VAL A 76 -2.87 10.39 4.10
C VAL A 76 -3.11 9.26 5.09
N LYS A 77 -3.67 9.61 6.26
CA LYS A 77 -4.16 8.65 7.24
C LYS A 77 -5.66 8.83 7.39
N VAL A 78 -6.43 7.80 7.07
CA VAL A 78 -7.90 7.84 7.09
C VAL A 78 -8.49 6.69 7.90
N GLY A 79 -9.50 7.00 8.70
CA GLY A 79 -10.22 6.00 9.49
C GLY A 79 -11.60 5.68 8.92
N GLY A 80 -12.00 4.41 8.97
CA GLY A 80 -13.30 3.98 8.46
C GLY A 80 -13.65 2.54 8.80
N VAL A 81 -14.76 2.07 8.26
CA VAL A 81 -15.23 0.68 8.36
C VAL A 81 -15.13 0.02 7.00
N ILE A 82 -14.60 -1.21 6.96
CA ILE A 82 -14.55 -1.98 5.71
C ILE A 82 -15.94 -2.50 5.37
N THR A 83 -16.42 -2.22 4.16
CA THR A 83 -17.75 -2.66 3.72
C THR A 83 -17.69 -3.81 2.73
N ARG A 84 -16.71 -3.79 1.85
CA ARG A 84 -16.53 -4.76 0.78
C ARG A 84 -15.05 -5.07 0.62
N ARG A 85 -14.77 -6.30 0.21
CA ARG A 85 -13.44 -6.78 -0.11
C ARG A 85 -13.53 -7.71 -1.31
N THR A 86 -12.62 -7.57 -2.26
CA THR A 86 -12.54 -8.47 -3.42
C THR A 86 -11.81 -9.77 -3.05
N ALA A 87 -11.91 -10.77 -3.94
CA ALA A 87 -10.95 -11.86 -3.95
C ALA A 87 -9.53 -11.33 -4.20
N ILE A 88 -8.55 -12.16 -3.88
CA ILE A 88 -7.14 -11.90 -4.15
C ILE A 88 -6.88 -12.20 -5.63
N TYR A 89 -6.34 -11.24 -6.36
CA TYR A 89 -5.99 -11.39 -7.76
C TYR A 89 -4.48 -11.29 -7.95
N PRO A 90 -3.87 -12.09 -8.83
CA PRO A 90 -2.49 -11.87 -9.24
C PRO A 90 -2.41 -10.67 -10.19
N GLN A 91 -1.69 -9.63 -9.78
CA GLN A 91 -1.38 -8.46 -10.60
C GLN A 91 0.04 -8.59 -11.18
N LEU A 92 0.21 -8.17 -12.42
CA LEU A 92 1.51 -8.08 -13.07
C LEU A 92 2.40 -7.03 -12.37
N LYS A 93 3.62 -7.40 -11.98
CA LYS A 93 4.62 -6.50 -11.40
C LYS A 93 5.73 -6.21 -12.40
N LEU A 94 6.42 -7.26 -12.84
CA LEU A 94 7.45 -7.23 -13.86
C LEU A 94 6.96 -8.03 -15.06
N VAL A 95 6.77 -7.36 -16.19
CA VAL A 95 6.21 -7.97 -17.39
C VAL A 95 7.33 -8.18 -18.41
N MET A 96 7.44 -9.43 -18.86
CA MET A 96 8.25 -9.78 -20.03
C MET A 96 7.32 -9.95 -21.23
N PHE A 97 7.71 -9.38 -22.37
CA PHE A 97 6.97 -9.51 -23.62
C PHE A 97 7.69 -10.44 -24.57
N GLU A 98 6.91 -11.20 -25.33
CA GLU A 98 7.37 -12.07 -26.40
C GLU A 98 6.88 -11.51 -27.73
N CYS A 99 7.81 -11.36 -28.68
CA CYS A 99 7.49 -10.90 -30.02
C CYS A 99 7.00 -12.07 -30.86
N GLY A 100 5.73 -12.06 -31.30
CA GLY A 100 5.19 -13.12 -32.16
C GLY A 100 5.81 -13.21 -33.56
N LYS A 101 6.66 -12.25 -33.97
CA LYS A 101 7.34 -12.28 -35.28
C LYS A 101 8.73 -12.90 -35.23
N CYS A 102 9.54 -12.57 -34.22
CA CYS A 102 10.92 -13.08 -34.10
C CYS A 102 11.11 -14.08 -32.94
N GLY A 103 10.11 -14.27 -32.07
CA GLY A 103 10.20 -15.15 -30.91
C GLY A 103 11.06 -14.61 -29.76
N LEU A 104 11.58 -13.39 -29.88
CA LEU A 104 12.40 -12.78 -28.83
C LEU A 104 11.53 -12.43 -27.62
N VAL A 105 11.98 -12.88 -26.44
CA VAL A 105 11.47 -12.41 -25.16
C VAL A 105 12.31 -11.22 -24.69
N PHE A 106 11.68 -10.08 -24.46
CA PHE A 106 12.34 -8.85 -24.05
C PHE A 106 11.57 -8.11 -22.94
N GLY A 107 12.31 -7.34 -22.17
CA GLY A 107 11.88 -6.71 -20.92
C GLY A 107 13.09 -6.61 -19.98
N PRO A 108 12.91 -6.40 -18.67
CA PRO A 108 11.64 -6.31 -17.94
C PRO A 108 10.99 -4.92 -18.00
N PHE A 109 9.66 -4.86 -18.02
CA PHE A 109 8.91 -3.62 -17.84
C PHE A 109 8.17 -3.62 -16.51
N TYR A 110 8.34 -2.55 -15.73
CA TYR A 110 7.61 -2.35 -14.48
C TYR A 110 6.21 -1.82 -14.75
N GLN A 111 5.20 -2.49 -14.19
CA GLN A 111 3.84 -2.01 -14.18
C GLN A 111 3.69 -0.90 -13.11
N GLN A 112 4.00 0.34 -13.47
CA GLN A 112 4.00 1.47 -12.51
C GLN A 112 2.60 1.79 -11.96
N ASN A 113 1.54 1.60 -12.76
CA ASN A 113 0.17 1.89 -12.35
C ASN A 113 -0.76 0.70 -12.60
N ALA A 114 -1.70 0.47 -11.70
CA ALA A 114 -2.69 -0.61 -11.81
C ALA A 114 -3.64 -0.51 -13.03
N ALA A 115 -3.59 0.60 -13.78
CA ALA A 115 -4.59 0.95 -14.79
C ALA A 115 -4.05 1.26 -16.20
N SER A 116 -2.75 1.46 -16.37
CA SER A 116 -2.17 1.70 -17.69
C SER A 116 -1.42 0.47 -18.14
N ASP A 117 -1.97 -0.29 -19.09
CA ASP A 117 -1.26 -1.41 -19.72
C ASP A 117 0.09 -0.92 -20.25
N VAL A 118 1.20 -1.41 -19.69
CA VAL A 118 2.52 -1.11 -20.23
C VAL A 118 2.66 -1.89 -21.52
N LYS A 119 2.58 -1.19 -22.66
CA LYS A 119 2.77 -1.79 -23.99
C LYS A 119 4.09 -1.29 -24.56
N PRO A 120 5.05 -2.18 -24.87
CA PRO A 120 6.27 -1.77 -25.54
C PRO A 120 5.94 -1.20 -26.92
N GLY A 121 6.62 -0.13 -27.31
CA GLY A 121 6.38 0.51 -28.61
C GLY A 121 6.85 -0.33 -29.80
N SER A 122 7.97 -1.06 -29.67
CA SER A 122 8.54 -1.89 -30.73
C SER A 122 9.46 -2.96 -30.14
N CYS A 123 9.56 -4.11 -30.83
CA CYS A 123 10.56 -5.13 -30.51
C CYS A 123 11.98 -4.59 -30.81
N PRO A 124 12.96 -4.74 -29.91
CA PRO A 124 14.32 -4.23 -30.11
C PRO A 124 15.07 -4.90 -31.26
N GLU A 125 14.77 -6.15 -31.58
CA GLU A 125 15.51 -6.92 -32.59
C GLU A 125 14.92 -6.76 -34.00
N CYS A 126 13.63 -7.04 -34.18
CA CYS A 126 13.00 -6.94 -35.50
C CYS A 126 12.40 -5.55 -35.80
N GLN A 127 12.51 -4.59 -34.87
CA GLN A 127 11.91 -3.25 -34.92
C GLN A 127 10.40 -3.25 -35.24
N SER A 128 9.77 -4.41 -35.17
CA SER A 128 8.38 -4.56 -35.52
C SER A 128 7.50 -4.14 -34.34
N ARG A 129 6.38 -3.50 -34.65
CA ARG A 129 5.26 -3.32 -33.72
C ARG A 129 4.33 -4.55 -33.73
N GLY A 130 4.85 -5.71 -34.13
CA GLY A 130 4.07 -6.95 -34.28
C GLY A 130 3.36 -7.34 -32.99
N PRO A 131 2.51 -8.39 -33.00
CA PRO A 131 1.78 -8.77 -31.80
C PRO A 131 2.76 -9.10 -30.67
N LEU A 132 2.71 -8.30 -29.61
CA LEU A 132 3.48 -8.49 -28.38
C LEU A 132 2.55 -9.19 -27.38
N SER A 133 2.88 -10.43 -27.02
CA SER A 133 2.17 -11.19 -25.99
C SER A 133 2.96 -11.16 -24.69
N VAL A 134 2.26 -11.21 -23.56
CA VAL A 134 2.92 -11.34 -22.26
C VAL A 134 3.44 -12.76 -22.11
N ASN A 135 4.73 -12.92 -21.82
CA ASN A 135 5.33 -14.20 -21.51
C ASN A 135 5.00 -14.58 -20.06
N GLN A 136 4.18 -15.61 -19.87
CA GLN A 136 3.68 -16.00 -18.54
C GLN A 136 4.76 -16.64 -17.65
N GLU A 137 5.79 -17.26 -18.25
CA GLU A 137 6.81 -18.00 -17.51
C GLU A 137 7.83 -17.10 -16.83
N ARG A 138 8.22 -15.99 -17.48
CA ARG A 138 9.25 -15.06 -16.98
C ARG A 138 8.69 -13.80 -16.34
N THR A 139 7.38 -13.67 -16.25
CA THR A 139 6.70 -12.52 -15.65
C THR A 139 6.54 -12.73 -14.15
N VAL A 140 6.82 -11.69 -13.37
CA VAL A 140 6.63 -11.72 -11.91
C VAL A 140 5.28 -11.13 -11.56
N TYR A 141 4.52 -11.89 -10.77
CA TYR A 141 3.21 -11.49 -10.26
C TYR A 141 3.34 -11.03 -8.81
N ARG A 142 2.45 -10.13 -8.41
CA ARG A 142 2.22 -9.74 -7.02
C ARG A 142 0.76 -9.90 -6.68
N ASN A 143 0.46 -10.22 -5.43
CA ASN A 143 -0.93 -10.29 -5.00
C ASN A 143 -1.53 -8.87 -4.94
N TYR A 144 -2.79 -8.75 -5.34
CA TYR A 144 -3.57 -7.53 -5.36
C TYR A 144 -4.94 -7.77 -4.76
N GLN A 145 -5.37 -6.87 -3.89
CA GLN A 145 -6.70 -6.91 -3.30
C GLN A 145 -7.26 -5.50 -3.19
N LYS A 146 -8.56 -5.36 -3.47
CA LYS A 146 -9.28 -4.10 -3.35
C LYS A 146 -10.29 -4.19 -2.20
N MET A 147 -10.32 -3.18 -1.35
CA MET A 147 -11.31 -3.03 -0.28
C MET A 147 -12.02 -1.67 -0.40
N THR A 148 -13.26 -1.60 0.07
CA THR A 148 -14.01 -0.35 0.11
C THR A 148 -14.15 0.10 1.55
N LEU A 149 -13.48 1.22 1.87
CA LEU A 149 -13.49 1.88 3.17
C LEU A 149 -14.63 2.91 3.20
N GLN A 150 -15.52 2.80 4.17
CA GLN A 150 -16.63 3.73 4.38
C GLN A 150 -16.40 4.57 5.64
N GLU A 151 -16.95 5.78 5.68
CA GLU A 151 -16.99 6.59 6.90
C GLU A 151 -17.61 5.81 8.08
N THR A 152 -17.03 5.98 9.27
CA THR A 152 -17.60 5.37 10.48
C THR A 152 -18.96 6.02 10.76
N PRO A 153 -20.04 5.25 11.01
CA PRO A 153 -21.39 5.80 11.21
C PRO A 153 -21.47 6.94 12.22
N GLY A 154 -20.72 6.87 13.33
CA GLY A 154 -20.70 7.91 14.36
C GLY A 154 -20.02 9.23 13.95
N THR A 155 -19.25 9.24 12.87
CA THR A 155 -18.56 10.44 12.35
C THR A 155 -19.35 11.17 11.24
N VAL A 156 -20.42 10.54 10.74
CA VAL A 156 -21.20 11.07 9.62
C VAL A 156 -22.14 12.17 10.11
N PRO A 157 -22.17 13.35 9.46
CA PRO A 157 -23.11 14.41 9.82
C PRO A 157 -24.57 13.96 9.67
N ALA A 158 -25.42 14.36 10.60
CA ALA A 158 -26.84 14.03 10.58
C ALA A 158 -27.51 14.42 9.24
N GLY A 159 -28.32 13.51 8.71
CA GLY A 159 -29.05 13.72 7.44
C GLY A 159 -28.21 13.61 6.17
N ARG A 160 -26.92 13.22 6.25
CA ARG A 160 -26.07 13.00 5.07
C ARG A 160 -25.75 11.53 4.86
N LEU A 161 -25.58 11.16 3.59
CA LEU A 161 -25.11 9.83 3.23
C LEU A 161 -23.61 9.67 3.54
N PRO A 162 -23.18 8.50 4.07
CA PRO A 162 -21.78 8.18 4.28
C PRO A 162 -21.04 8.06 2.94
N ARG A 163 -19.85 8.65 2.87
CA ARG A 163 -18.96 8.50 1.72
C ARG A 163 -18.08 7.26 1.87
N TYR A 164 -17.59 6.76 0.74
CA TYR A 164 -16.64 5.66 0.70
C TYR A 164 -15.50 5.98 -0.27
N LYS A 165 -14.39 5.27 -0.09
CA LYS A 165 -13.22 5.27 -0.97
C LYS A 165 -12.71 3.85 -1.14
N ASP A 166 -12.15 3.58 -2.31
CA ASP A 166 -11.50 2.32 -2.58
C ASP A 166 -10.04 2.38 -2.13
N VAL A 167 -9.62 1.35 -1.41
CA VAL A 167 -8.25 1.16 -0.93
C VAL A 167 -7.68 -0.08 -1.60
N ILE A 168 -6.46 0.05 -2.10
CA ILE A 168 -5.70 -1.02 -2.74
C ILE A 168 -4.69 -1.56 -1.74
N LEU A 169 -4.69 -2.88 -1.55
CA LEU A 169 -3.73 -3.62 -0.76
C LEU A 169 -2.84 -4.45 -1.70
N VAL A 170 -1.55 -4.50 -1.37
CA VAL A 170 -0.54 -5.22 -2.15
C VAL A 170 0.38 -5.96 -1.18
N GLY A 171 0.94 -7.09 -1.61
CA GLY A 171 1.94 -7.83 -0.84
C GLY A 171 1.40 -8.42 0.47
N ASP A 172 2.09 -8.12 1.57
CA ASP A 172 1.80 -8.54 2.95
C ASP A 172 0.54 -7.92 3.55
N LEU A 173 0.02 -6.83 2.99
CA LEU A 173 -1.20 -6.18 3.50
C LEU A 173 -2.50 -6.91 3.12
N ILE A 174 -2.41 -8.02 2.40
CA ILE A 174 -3.57 -8.72 1.88
C ILE A 174 -4.24 -9.55 2.95
N ASP A 175 -5.58 -9.62 2.89
CA ASP A 175 -6.42 -10.28 3.90
C ASP A 175 -6.27 -9.70 5.31
N CYS A 176 -5.65 -8.51 5.45
CA CYS A 176 -5.39 -7.89 6.74
C CYS A 176 -6.70 -7.55 7.47
N ALA A 177 -7.75 -7.13 6.75
CA ALA A 177 -9.00 -6.68 7.33
C ALA A 177 -10.24 -7.38 6.73
N ARG A 178 -11.27 -7.54 7.55
CA ARG A 178 -12.55 -8.18 7.19
C ARG A 178 -13.67 -7.14 7.08
N PRO A 179 -14.69 -7.37 6.22
CA PRO A 179 -15.89 -6.55 6.21
C PRO A 179 -16.52 -6.45 7.59
N GLY A 180 -16.86 -5.23 8.02
CA GLY A 180 -17.39 -4.91 9.35
C GLY A 180 -16.33 -4.37 10.33
N GLU A 181 -15.04 -4.61 10.09
CA GLU A 181 -13.97 -4.14 10.98
C GLU A 181 -13.72 -2.64 10.81
N GLN A 182 -13.42 -1.96 11.93
CA GLN A 182 -12.98 -0.57 11.94
C GLN A 182 -11.46 -0.50 11.85
N VAL A 183 -10.96 0.17 10.81
CA VAL A 183 -9.54 0.25 10.49
C VAL A 183 -9.10 1.69 10.25
N GLU A 184 -7.83 1.93 10.50
CA GLU A 184 -7.10 3.13 10.10
C GLU A 184 -6.09 2.76 9.03
N VAL A 185 -6.20 3.40 7.87
CA VAL A 185 -5.34 3.17 6.73
C VAL A 185 -4.43 4.38 6.55
N THR A 186 -3.12 4.15 6.57
CA THR A 186 -2.11 5.10 6.11
C THR A 186 -1.70 4.72 4.70
N GLY A 187 -1.78 5.63 3.74
CA GLY A 187 -1.53 5.33 2.35
C GLY A 187 -1.42 6.55 1.46
N VAL A 188 -1.08 6.34 0.19
CA VAL A 188 -0.92 7.41 -0.79
C VAL A 188 -2.24 7.60 -1.52
N TYR A 189 -2.77 8.83 -1.52
CA TYR A 189 -4.00 9.13 -2.26
C TYR A 189 -3.69 9.39 -3.73
N LYS A 190 -4.07 8.46 -4.59
CA LYS A 190 -3.78 8.52 -6.04
C LYS A 190 -5.03 8.75 -6.85
N ASN A 191 -4.84 9.38 -8.00
CA ASN A 191 -5.85 9.36 -9.04
C ASN A 191 -5.64 8.12 -9.94
N ASN A 192 -6.72 7.64 -10.52
CA ASN A 192 -6.70 6.60 -11.52
C ASN A 192 -7.41 7.14 -12.76
N PHE A 193 -6.75 7.06 -13.92
CA PHE A 193 -7.36 7.43 -15.18
C PHE A 193 -8.31 6.33 -15.62
N ASP A 194 -9.61 6.63 -15.56
CA ASP A 194 -10.65 5.73 -16.04
C ASP A 194 -11.29 6.37 -17.27
N SER A 195 -11.00 5.80 -18.44
CA SER A 195 -11.58 6.25 -19.72
C SER A 195 -13.10 6.16 -19.73
N SER A 196 -13.70 5.27 -18.92
CA SER A 196 -15.16 5.10 -18.84
C SER A 196 -15.87 6.23 -18.10
N LEU A 197 -15.19 6.88 -17.14
CA LEU A 197 -15.72 8.04 -16.41
C LEU A 197 -15.77 9.27 -17.31
N ASN A 198 -14.81 9.43 -18.22
CA ASN A 198 -14.76 10.54 -19.17
C ASN A 198 -15.96 10.51 -20.13
N THR A 199 -16.30 9.32 -20.63
CA THR A 199 -17.44 9.13 -21.54
C THR A 199 -18.79 9.40 -20.87
N LYS A 200 -18.93 9.07 -19.58
CA LYS A 200 -20.20 9.28 -18.85
C LYS A 200 -20.42 10.72 -18.41
N ASN A 201 -19.35 11.44 -18.05
CA ASN A 201 -19.45 12.77 -17.47
C ASN A 201 -19.25 13.90 -18.50
N GLY A 202 -18.65 13.62 -19.66
CA GLY A 202 -18.43 14.62 -20.71
C GLY A 202 -17.24 15.56 -20.45
N PHE A 203 -16.50 15.34 -19.36
CA PHE A 203 -15.26 16.01 -19.00
C PHE A 203 -14.30 14.99 -18.37
N PRO A 204 -12.96 15.22 -18.40
CA PRO A 204 -12.00 14.28 -17.86
C PRO A 204 -12.15 14.17 -16.33
N VAL A 205 -12.70 13.04 -15.86
CA VAL A 205 -12.86 12.74 -14.43
C VAL A 205 -12.00 11.54 -14.10
N PHE A 206 -11.07 11.74 -13.17
CA PHE A 206 -10.26 10.66 -12.64
C PHE A 206 -10.97 9.98 -11.47
N ALA A 207 -10.93 8.64 -11.46
CA ALA A 207 -11.25 7.88 -10.26
C ALA A 207 -10.18 8.17 -9.20
N THR A 208 -10.50 7.94 -7.93
CA THR A 208 -9.55 8.18 -6.84
C THR A 208 -9.49 6.97 -5.94
N ILE A 209 -8.28 6.59 -5.58
CA ILE A 209 -7.96 5.37 -4.84
C ILE A 209 -6.93 5.72 -3.76
N ILE A 210 -6.89 4.92 -2.70
CA ILE A 210 -5.84 5.02 -1.69
C ILE A 210 -4.98 3.75 -1.83
N GLU A 211 -3.72 3.90 -2.16
CA GLU A 211 -2.77 2.78 -2.11
C GLU A 211 -2.27 2.66 -0.68
N ALA A 212 -2.63 1.57 0.00
CA ALA A 212 -2.31 1.40 1.42
C ALA A 212 -0.81 1.14 1.60
N ASN A 213 -0.20 1.90 2.51
CA ASN A 213 1.12 1.59 3.02
C ASN A 213 1.03 0.84 4.35
N HIS A 214 0.07 1.15 5.21
CA HIS A 214 -0.08 0.50 6.51
C HIS A 214 -1.56 0.48 6.90
N VAL A 215 -2.02 -0.63 7.48
CA VAL A 215 -3.39 -0.79 7.95
C VAL A 215 -3.35 -1.20 9.42
N SER A 216 -3.90 -0.36 10.29
CA SER A 216 -4.05 -0.65 11.72
C SER A 216 -5.51 -0.95 12.02
N LYS A 217 -5.80 -2.06 12.70
CA LYS A 217 -7.12 -2.28 13.28
C LYS A 217 -7.21 -1.53 14.61
N LYS A 218 -8.38 -0.96 14.91
CA LYS A 218 -8.59 -0.33 16.22
C LYS A 218 -8.66 -1.35 17.35
N ASP A 219 -9.11 -2.56 17.03
CA ASP A 219 -9.20 -3.65 18.00
C ASP A 219 -7.83 -4.30 18.31
N ASP A 220 -6.81 -4.07 17.47
CA ASP A 220 -5.45 -4.62 17.65
C ASP A 220 -4.62 -3.88 18.71
N ILE A 221 -5.13 -2.83 19.35
CA ILE A 221 -4.40 -2.16 20.46
C ILE A 221 -4.17 -3.13 21.64
N TYR A 222 -5.03 -4.15 21.78
CA TYR A 222 -4.90 -5.21 22.79
C TYR A 222 -4.20 -6.48 22.26
N SER A 223 -3.58 -6.41 21.09
CA SER A 223 -2.90 -7.56 20.49
C SER A 223 -1.65 -7.92 21.30
N PRO A 224 -1.49 -9.19 21.74
CA PRO A 224 -0.34 -9.62 22.54
C PRO A 224 1.00 -9.47 21.81
N PHE A 225 0.98 -9.25 20.48
CA PHE A 225 2.16 -9.04 19.65
C PHE A 225 2.83 -7.67 19.82
N ARG A 226 2.22 -6.73 20.57
CA ARG A 226 2.80 -5.42 20.91
C ARG A 226 3.33 -5.32 22.34
N LEU A 227 3.53 -6.45 23.01
CA LEU A 227 4.20 -6.44 24.30
C LEU A 227 5.68 -6.10 24.13
N THR A 228 6.14 -5.05 24.80
CA THR A 228 7.57 -4.74 24.87
C THR A 228 8.25 -5.67 25.88
N GLU A 229 9.58 -5.83 25.78
CA GLU A 229 10.35 -6.56 26.80
C GLU A 229 10.18 -5.94 28.21
N ASP A 230 10.00 -4.61 28.27
CA ASP A 230 9.68 -3.88 29.49
C ASP A 230 8.30 -4.23 30.04
N ASP A 231 7.32 -4.48 29.18
CA ASP A 231 6.00 -4.94 29.62
C ASP A 231 6.05 -6.40 30.07
N GLU A 232 6.81 -7.25 29.38
CA GLU A 232 7.01 -8.64 29.81
C GLU A 232 7.67 -8.72 31.19
N THR A 233 8.70 -7.91 31.44
CA THR A 233 9.38 -7.86 32.73
C THR A 233 8.43 -7.40 33.84
N LYS A 234 7.66 -6.33 33.62
CA LYS A 234 6.62 -5.88 34.57
C LYS A 234 5.56 -6.95 34.83
N ILE A 235 5.11 -7.67 33.81
CA ILE A 235 4.14 -8.77 33.99
C ILE A 235 4.77 -9.91 34.81
N ARG A 236 6.05 -10.26 34.57
CA ARG A 236 6.77 -11.27 35.35
C ARG A 236 7.08 -10.83 36.79
N GLU A 237 7.14 -9.53 37.06
CA GLU A 237 7.25 -8.99 38.42
C GLU A 237 5.91 -9.05 39.13
N LEU A 238 4.83 -8.61 38.48
CA LEU A 238 3.47 -8.67 39.01
C LEU A 238 3.01 -10.11 39.27
N SER A 239 3.40 -11.07 38.45
CA SER A 239 3.05 -12.49 38.66
C SER A 239 3.67 -13.11 39.91
N LYS A 240 4.66 -12.45 40.53
CA LYS A 240 5.28 -12.88 41.79
C LYS A 240 4.59 -12.27 43.02
N ASP A 241 3.64 -11.36 42.84
CA ASP A 241 2.90 -10.74 43.94
C ASP A 241 1.86 -11.75 44.51
N PRO A 242 1.95 -12.13 45.80
CA PRO A 242 1.02 -13.07 46.42
C PRO A 242 -0.44 -12.56 46.50
N GLN A 243 -0.71 -11.28 46.21
CA GLN A 243 -2.08 -10.75 46.13
C GLN A 243 -2.72 -10.88 44.74
N ILE A 244 -1.96 -11.24 43.72
CA ILE A 244 -2.46 -11.48 42.36
C ILE A 244 -2.58 -13.00 42.19
N VAL A 245 -3.81 -13.50 42.35
CA VAL A 245 -4.17 -14.94 42.17
C VAL A 245 -4.56 -15.22 40.74
#